data_AF-J0QPN2-F1
#
_entry.id   AF-J0QPN2-F1
#
_cell.length_a   1.000
_cell.length_b   1.000
_cell.length_c   1.000
_cell.angle_alpha   90.00
_cell.angle_beta   90.00
_cell.angle_gamma   90.00
#
_symmetry.space_group_name_H-M   'P 1'
#
loop_
_entity.id
_entity.type
_entity.pdbx_description
1 polymer ?
#
loop_
_entity_poly.entity_id
_entity_poly.type
_entity_poly.pdbx_seq_one_letter_code
_entity_poly.pdbx_strand_id
1 'polypeptide(L)'
;MLEKNYLYKGTSTLKNKYGIKDSQKLYERCAHDAAKEAINFRYEPLPQKFDLTYLKLIHWSLFYKTFEWAGQTRDTLFTFEDGTSAHMPAMRPKDYEIPFAIGPQIQKELNQLEKTLSENNNLQGLSRQEFAESAAEVFMALEHAHPFRKGNGRVNRMFMEKLGQAAGHQVDFSFITKERMTTASIEAIQYGNPQPMKDLFEEITHPQKSLVLKEFITQMRDAGLDEINNRVVLAAKEGVTYDGIFRGASLEGFVMEVNGDFVVGHKDDLPPELVKTLQNGARLCFQKTNIQSFKETLIPKETLASLTHEELFTKTSTDPYVEGCRKRIENLSKIVYKRAQTFSTKMALLTADPSLGNQFADEILQNPQSVSKFAGRKIFGMKSSSRRHAEQAVPQLSQALRNYAAITQQTREEILETHQREQNRLSHAVEKPGKNLQNLFSLPSGQQREALLNSRELRRELQSFARELYSRLSSEDRKAIQDKDHTRLACLLGTSKSKAKEIAQTVKHTKEAQCQAPALKFSRSSSLALTG
;
A
#
# COMPACT_ATOMS: atom_id res chain seq x y z
N MET A 1 5.36 -6.98 -55.03
CA MET A 1 6.18 -6.43 -53.93
C MET A 1 6.43 -7.55 -52.93
N LEU A 2 7.69 -7.83 -52.59
CA LEU A 2 8.13 -9.04 -51.88
C LEU A 2 7.59 -9.13 -50.45
N GLU A 3 7.23 -8.01 -49.83
CA GLU A 3 6.68 -7.96 -48.47
C GLU A 3 5.31 -8.64 -48.35
N LYS A 4 4.53 -8.70 -49.45
CA LYS A 4 3.24 -9.42 -49.47
C LYS A 4 3.42 -10.93 -49.35
N ASN A 5 4.60 -11.46 -49.68
CA ASN A 5 4.87 -12.90 -49.64
C ASN A 5 5.01 -13.42 -48.19
N TYR A 6 5.10 -12.55 -47.19
CA TYR A 6 4.93 -12.92 -45.78
C TYR A 6 3.49 -13.33 -45.42
N LEU A 7 2.50 -13.03 -46.25
CA LEU A 7 1.08 -13.24 -45.98
C LEU A 7 0.50 -14.36 -46.86
N TYR A 8 -0.55 -15.02 -46.40
CA TYR A 8 -1.36 -15.84 -47.31
C TYR A 8 -2.11 -14.96 -48.31
N LYS A 9 -2.14 -15.38 -49.58
CA LYS A 9 -2.84 -14.67 -50.67
C LYS A 9 -4.29 -14.37 -50.29
N GLY A 10 -4.71 -13.12 -50.44
CA GLY A 10 -6.08 -12.67 -50.13
C GLY A 10 -6.37 -12.46 -48.64
N THR A 11 -5.36 -12.53 -47.76
CA THR A 11 -5.53 -12.34 -46.31
C THR A 11 -4.52 -11.34 -45.76
N SER A 12 -4.74 -10.88 -44.51
CA SER A 12 -3.76 -10.13 -43.72
C SER A 12 -2.96 -11.01 -42.75
N THR A 13 -3.06 -12.33 -42.88
CA THR A 13 -2.50 -13.31 -41.94
C THR A 13 -1.12 -13.76 -42.41
N LEU A 14 -0.14 -13.72 -41.49
CA LEU A 14 1.22 -14.19 -41.74
C LEU A 14 1.25 -15.69 -42.05
N LYS A 15 2.03 -16.10 -43.06
CA LYS A 15 2.34 -17.51 -43.32
C LYS A 15 2.93 -18.13 -42.06
N ASN A 16 2.41 -19.28 -41.67
CA ASN A 16 2.79 -19.96 -40.44
C ASN A 16 2.75 -21.48 -40.63
N LYS A 17 3.52 -22.19 -39.83
CA LYS A 17 3.67 -23.66 -39.91
C LYS A 17 2.40 -24.43 -39.53
N TYR A 18 1.39 -23.76 -38.97
CA TYR A 18 0.10 -24.37 -38.63
C TYR A 18 -0.90 -24.33 -39.80
N GLY A 19 -0.61 -23.58 -40.87
CA GLY A 19 -1.56 -23.38 -41.96
C GLY A 19 -2.76 -22.49 -41.59
N ILE A 20 -2.73 -21.78 -40.46
CA ILE A 20 -3.86 -20.98 -39.98
C ILE A 20 -3.96 -19.67 -40.77
N LYS A 21 -5.10 -19.45 -41.44
CA LYS A 21 -5.36 -18.23 -42.24
C LYS A 21 -6.20 -17.17 -41.51
N ASP A 22 -6.77 -17.52 -40.37
CA ASP A 22 -7.48 -16.60 -39.47
C ASP A 22 -6.48 -15.88 -38.56
N SER A 23 -6.51 -14.54 -38.56
CA SER A 23 -5.51 -13.73 -37.87
C SER A 23 -5.61 -13.81 -36.34
N GLN A 24 -6.83 -13.95 -35.80
CA GLN A 24 -7.07 -14.06 -34.37
C GLN A 24 -6.65 -15.43 -33.85
N LYS A 25 -7.05 -16.51 -34.54
CA LYS A 25 -6.62 -17.88 -34.18
C LYS A 25 -5.11 -18.04 -34.27
N LEU A 26 -4.47 -17.41 -35.26
CA LEU A 26 -3.00 -17.39 -35.34
C LEU A 26 -2.40 -16.65 -34.14
N TYR A 27 -2.97 -15.50 -33.76
CA TYR A 27 -2.49 -14.74 -32.61
C TYR A 27 -2.57 -15.56 -31.32
N GLU A 28 -3.71 -16.19 -31.04
CA GLU A 28 -3.92 -17.03 -29.85
C GLU A 28 -2.94 -18.20 -29.80
N ARG A 29 -2.81 -18.95 -30.92
CA ARG A 29 -1.88 -20.08 -31.00
C ARG A 29 -0.42 -19.65 -30.85
N CYS A 30 -0.01 -18.60 -31.55
CA CYS A 30 1.34 -18.03 -31.46
C CYS A 30 1.64 -17.47 -30.06
N ALA A 31 0.65 -16.87 -29.39
CA ALA A 31 0.80 -16.40 -28.02
C ALA A 31 1.02 -17.55 -27.04
N HIS A 32 0.25 -18.63 -27.17
CA HIS A 32 0.40 -19.83 -26.35
C HIS A 32 1.78 -20.47 -26.50
N ASP A 33 2.20 -20.75 -27.75
CA ASP A 33 3.48 -21.42 -28.01
C ASP A 33 4.68 -20.54 -27.58
N ALA A 34 4.67 -19.25 -27.89
CA ALA A 34 5.73 -18.34 -27.47
C ALA A 34 5.80 -18.17 -25.94
N ALA A 35 4.66 -18.21 -25.23
CA ALA A 35 4.66 -18.16 -23.76
C ALA A 35 5.33 -19.41 -23.16
N LYS A 36 5.06 -20.60 -23.74
CA LYS A 36 5.71 -21.84 -23.33
C LYS A 36 7.22 -21.79 -23.57
N GLU A 37 7.66 -21.38 -24.76
CA GLU A 37 9.09 -21.29 -25.07
C GLU A 37 9.80 -20.19 -24.27
N ALA A 38 9.11 -19.08 -23.94
CA ALA A 38 9.67 -18.05 -23.06
C ALA A 38 9.98 -18.58 -21.66
N ILE A 39 9.13 -19.48 -21.11
CA ILE A 39 9.41 -20.15 -19.84
C ILE A 39 10.68 -20.99 -19.95
N ASN A 40 10.80 -21.82 -20.99
CA ASN A 40 11.99 -22.64 -21.22
C ASN A 40 13.26 -21.77 -21.34
N PHE A 41 13.20 -20.71 -22.16
CA PHE A 41 14.34 -19.82 -22.42
C PHE A 41 14.83 -19.09 -21.17
N ARG A 42 13.96 -18.82 -20.18
CA ARG A 42 14.39 -18.22 -18.91
C ARG A 42 15.38 -19.08 -18.13
N TYR A 43 15.34 -20.40 -18.31
CA TYR A 43 16.28 -21.34 -17.68
C TYR A 43 17.58 -21.55 -18.47
N GLU A 44 17.64 -21.10 -19.73
CA GLU A 44 18.88 -21.16 -20.53
C GLU A 44 19.98 -20.27 -19.89
N PRO A 45 21.26 -20.67 -19.99
CA PRO A 45 22.36 -19.89 -19.44
C PRO A 45 22.46 -18.51 -20.10
N LEU A 46 23.05 -17.56 -19.37
CA LEU A 46 23.30 -16.22 -19.91
C LEU A 46 24.35 -16.30 -21.03
N PRO A 47 24.22 -15.50 -22.09
CA PRO A 47 25.21 -15.43 -23.14
C PRO A 47 26.48 -14.72 -22.62
N GLN A 48 27.62 -14.99 -23.26
CA GLN A 48 28.83 -14.19 -23.02
C GLN A 48 28.73 -12.77 -23.62
N LYS A 49 27.98 -12.63 -24.72
CA LYS A 49 27.79 -11.37 -25.46
C LYS A 49 26.31 -11.12 -25.71
N PHE A 50 25.89 -9.87 -25.52
CA PHE A 50 24.54 -9.41 -25.85
C PHE A 50 24.58 -8.73 -27.22
N ASP A 51 24.42 -9.53 -28.27
CA ASP A 51 24.60 -9.11 -29.67
C ASP A 51 23.41 -9.50 -30.57
N LEU A 52 23.50 -9.20 -31.87
CA LEU A 52 22.48 -9.58 -32.84
C LEU A 52 22.28 -11.10 -32.93
N THR A 53 23.33 -11.89 -32.75
CA THR A 53 23.24 -13.36 -32.77
C THR A 53 22.35 -13.84 -31.64
N TYR A 54 22.52 -13.30 -30.43
CA TYR A 54 21.68 -13.60 -29.29
C TYR A 54 20.24 -13.12 -29.50
N LEU A 55 20.03 -11.93 -30.08
CA LEU A 55 18.70 -11.44 -30.42
C LEU A 55 17.95 -12.36 -31.41
N LYS A 56 18.66 -12.84 -32.44
CA LYS A 56 18.15 -13.83 -33.41
C LYS A 56 17.86 -15.17 -32.74
N LEU A 57 18.70 -15.62 -31.80
CA LEU A 57 18.48 -16.83 -31.02
C LEU A 57 17.20 -16.74 -30.21
N ILE A 58 16.99 -15.63 -29.48
CA ILE A 58 15.74 -15.39 -28.74
C ILE A 58 14.54 -15.48 -29.69
N HIS A 59 14.58 -14.76 -30.82
CA HIS A 59 13.48 -14.80 -31.78
C HIS A 59 13.24 -16.21 -32.33
N TRP A 60 14.30 -16.95 -32.66
CA TRP A 60 14.19 -18.32 -33.11
C TRP A 60 13.52 -19.18 -32.04
N SER A 61 14.02 -19.18 -30.81
CA SER A 61 13.49 -19.97 -29.70
C SER A 61 12.01 -19.70 -29.43
N LEU A 62 11.59 -18.43 -29.49
CA LEU A 62 10.19 -18.06 -29.25
C LEU A 62 9.24 -18.41 -30.40
N PHE A 63 9.72 -18.49 -31.64
CA PHE A 63 8.85 -18.54 -32.81
C PHE A 63 9.13 -19.66 -33.82
N TYR A 64 10.11 -20.54 -33.60
CA TYR A 64 10.50 -21.61 -34.55
C TYR A 64 9.35 -22.58 -34.85
N LYS A 65 8.41 -22.77 -33.93
CA LYS A 65 7.19 -23.57 -34.15
C LYS A 65 6.15 -22.85 -34.99
N THR A 66 6.16 -21.53 -35.01
CA THR A 66 5.14 -20.71 -35.67
C THR A 66 5.56 -20.25 -37.07
N PHE A 67 6.78 -19.74 -37.23
CA PHE A 67 7.23 -19.09 -38.46
C PHE A 67 8.47 -19.79 -39.04
N GLU A 68 8.51 -19.99 -40.36
CA GLU A 68 9.69 -20.53 -41.05
C GLU A 68 10.90 -19.57 -40.96
N TRP A 69 10.65 -18.27 -40.98
CA TRP A 69 11.65 -17.20 -40.89
C TRP A 69 12.06 -16.87 -39.44
N ALA A 70 11.77 -17.73 -38.46
CA ALA A 70 12.17 -17.47 -37.09
C ALA A 70 13.71 -17.29 -36.99
N GLY A 71 14.15 -16.19 -36.37
CA GLY A 71 15.56 -15.82 -36.25
C GLY A 71 16.11 -15.04 -37.46
N GLN A 72 15.31 -14.81 -38.50
CA GLN A 72 15.70 -14.01 -39.67
C GLN A 72 15.22 -12.56 -39.52
N THR A 73 16.11 -11.60 -39.79
CA THR A 73 15.76 -10.18 -39.79
C THR A 73 15.04 -9.79 -41.07
N ARG A 74 14.19 -8.77 -41.01
CA ARG A 74 13.28 -8.40 -42.11
C ARG A 74 13.96 -7.73 -43.30
N ASP A 75 15.20 -7.29 -43.13
CA ASP A 75 16.09 -6.73 -44.15
C ASP A 75 16.83 -7.80 -44.97
N THR A 76 16.73 -9.07 -44.58
CA THR A 76 17.26 -10.16 -45.39
C THR A 76 16.17 -10.76 -46.28
N LEU A 77 16.59 -11.26 -47.45
CA LEU A 77 15.70 -12.02 -48.33
C LEU A 77 15.51 -13.42 -47.73
N PHE A 78 14.25 -13.79 -47.44
CA PHE A 78 13.88 -15.12 -46.95
C PHE A 78 13.06 -15.87 -48.00
N THR A 79 13.42 -17.12 -48.29
CA THR A 79 12.65 -17.99 -49.21
C THR A 79 11.89 -19.03 -48.40
N PHE A 80 10.56 -19.05 -48.54
CA PHE A 80 9.66 -20.01 -47.92
C PHE A 80 9.73 -21.37 -48.60
N GLU A 81 9.27 -22.42 -47.90
CA GLU A 81 9.14 -23.77 -48.45
C GLU A 81 8.21 -23.82 -49.69
N ASP A 82 7.26 -22.88 -49.81
CA ASP A 82 6.38 -22.74 -50.99
C ASP A 82 7.05 -22.10 -52.22
N GLY A 83 8.36 -21.83 -52.15
CA GLY A 83 9.17 -21.27 -53.23
C GLY A 83 9.07 -19.76 -53.38
N THR A 84 8.19 -19.08 -52.63
CA THR A 84 8.13 -17.61 -52.66
C THR A 84 9.20 -16.99 -51.76
N SER A 85 9.76 -15.85 -52.17
CA SER A 85 10.71 -15.09 -51.34
C SER A 85 10.07 -13.80 -50.81
N ALA A 86 10.37 -13.45 -49.55
CA ALA A 86 9.89 -12.23 -48.92
C ALA A 86 11.02 -11.40 -48.32
N HIS A 87 10.81 -10.09 -48.29
CA HIS A 87 11.74 -9.09 -47.79
C HIS A 87 10.93 -7.84 -47.39
N MET A 88 11.20 -7.23 -46.23
CA MET A 88 10.46 -6.08 -45.72
C MET A 88 11.41 -5.05 -45.07
N PRO A 89 12.18 -4.31 -45.87
CA PRO A 89 13.21 -3.39 -45.38
C PRO A 89 12.61 -2.13 -44.73
N ALA A 90 11.37 -1.76 -45.05
CA ALA A 90 10.67 -0.63 -44.44
C ALA A 90 9.42 -1.11 -43.70
N MET A 91 9.28 -0.69 -42.44
CA MET A 91 8.10 -0.90 -41.62
C MET A 91 7.76 0.38 -40.88
N ARG A 92 6.46 0.66 -40.76
CA ARG A 92 5.95 1.76 -39.94
C ARG A 92 4.97 1.16 -38.91
N PRO A 93 5.14 1.44 -37.62
CA PRO A 93 4.14 1.07 -36.63
C PRO A 93 2.82 1.81 -36.88
N LYS A 94 1.72 1.19 -36.49
CA LYS A 94 0.40 1.81 -36.58
C LYS A 94 0.39 3.00 -35.61
N ASP A 95 -0.08 4.16 -36.07
CA ASP A 95 -0.19 5.40 -35.29
C ASP A 95 1.13 6.17 -35.06
N TYR A 96 2.17 5.88 -35.87
CA TYR A 96 3.42 6.65 -35.89
C TYR A 96 3.63 7.36 -37.21
N GLU A 97 4.12 8.60 -37.16
CA GLU A 97 4.56 9.32 -38.36
C GLU A 97 5.93 8.80 -38.83
N ILE A 98 6.85 8.60 -37.88
CA ILE A 98 8.22 8.17 -38.12
C ILE A 98 8.27 6.63 -38.32
N PRO A 99 8.88 6.13 -39.41
CA PRO A 99 9.07 4.70 -39.61
C PRO A 99 10.14 4.12 -38.67
N PHE A 100 10.15 2.80 -38.51
CA PHE A 100 11.31 2.11 -37.93
C PHE A 100 12.53 2.22 -38.85
N ALA A 101 13.70 1.76 -38.37
CA ALA A 101 14.92 1.69 -39.16
C ALA A 101 14.70 1.05 -40.55
N ILE A 102 15.27 1.65 -41.61
CA ILE A 102 15.03 1.22 -42.99
C ILE A 102 16.24 0.48 -43.57
N GLY A 103 16.03 -0.76 -44.02
CA GLY A 103 17.03 -1.56 -44.75
C GLY A 103 18.38 -1.64 -44.00
N PRO A 104 19.50 -1.14 -44.58
CA PRO A 104 20.82 -1.20 -43.94
C PRO A 104 20.91 -0.54 -42.56
N GLN A 105 19.99 0.38 -42.23
CA GLN A 105 19.96 1.04 -40.92
C GLN A 105 19.73 0.04 -39.77
N ILE A 106 19.00 -1.06 -40.02
CA ILE A 106 18.70 -2.09 -39.02
C ILE A 106 20.01 -2.72 -38.52
N GLN A 107 20.88 -3.15 -39.44
CA GLN A 107 22.18 -3.73 -39.08
C GLN A 107 23.10 -2.69 -38.45
N LYS A 108 23.10 -1.45 -38.96
CA LYS A 108 23.93 -0.36 -38.42
C LYS A 108 23.59 -0.08 -36.96
N GLU A 109 22.31 0.04 -36.62
CA GLU A 109 21.86 0.31 -35.25
C GLU A 109 22.16 -0.85 -34.30
N LEU A 110 21.92 -2.10 -34.72
CA LEU A 110 22.21 -3.27 -33.91
C LEU A 110 23.71 -3.46 -33.66
N ASN A 111 24.57 -3.21 -34.66
CA ASN A 111 26.02 -3.25 -34.50
C ASN A 111 26.52 -2.14 -33.57
N GLN A 112 25.93 -0.94 -33.66
CA GLN A 112 26.26 0.15 -32.74
C GLN A 112 25.84 -0.19 -31.31
N LEU A 113 24.67 -0.80 -31.14
CA LEU A 113 24.20 -1.26 -29.84
C LEU A 113 25.12 -2.34 -29.24
N GLU A 114 25.53 -3.33 -30.03
CA GLU A 114 26.48 -4.36 -29.61
C GLU A 114 27.80 -3.74 -29.16
N LYS A 115 28.35 -2.79 -29.94
CA LYS A 115 29.56 -2.06 -29.58
C LYS A 115 29.39 -1.35 -28.23
N THR A 116 28.30 -0.60 -28.06
CA THR A 116 28.00 0.11 -26.81
C THR A 116 27.86 -0.84 -25.63
N LEU A 117 27.18 -1.99 -25.78
CA LEU A 117 27.07 -2.99 -24.72
C LEU A 117 28.42 -3.61 -24.37
N SER A 118 29.23 -3.95 -25.36
CA SER A 118 30.56 -4.52 -25.15
C SER A 118 31.51 -3.53 -24.45
N GLU A 119 31.49 -2.25 -24.84
CA GLU A 119 32.32 -1.20 -24.24
C GLU A 119 31.92 -0.90 -22.78
N ASN A 120 30.64 -1.08 -22.46
CA ASN A 120 30.10 -0.88 -21.11
C ASN A 120 29.91 -2.18 -20.31
N ASN A 121 30.67 -3.24 -20.66
CA ASN A 121 30.66 -4.52 -19.95
C ASN A 121 29.23 -5.10 -19.73
N ASN A 122 28.38 -5.02 -20.75
CA ASN A 122 26.97 -5.43 -20.71
C ASN A 122 26.18 -4.79 -19.55
N LEU A 123 26.49 -3.54 -19.22
CA LEU A 123 25.88 -2.76 -18.13
C LEU A 123 26.12 -3.34 -16.71
N GLN A 124 27.09 -4.24 -16.57
CA GLN A 124 27.48 -4.79 -15.27
C GLN A 124 28.22 -3.75 -14.42
N GLY A 125 28.07 -3.84 -13.10
CA GLY A 125 28.76 -2.96 -12.14
C GLY A 125 28.12 -1.58 -11.97
N LEU A 126 27.03 -1.28 -12.70
CA LEU A 126 26.27 -0.06 -12.54
C LEU A 126 25.37 -0.11 -11.30
N SER A 127 25.16 1.04 -10.66
CA SER A 127 24.08 1.18 -9.68
C SER A 127 22.73 0.93 -10.35
N ARG A 128 21.71 0.65 -9.54
CA ARG A 128 20.35 0.39 -10.04
C ARG A 128 19.81 1.54 -10.91
N GLN A 129 20.07 2.79 -10.51
CA GLN A 129 19.60 3.97 -11.25
C GLN A 129 20.33 4.13 -12.58
N GLU A 130 21.67 4.03 -12.58
CA GLU A 130 22.47 4.09 -13.81
C GLU A 130 22.13 2.95 -14.77
N PHE A 131 21.88 1.75 -14.24
CA PHE A 131 21.39 0.61 -15.02
C PHE A 131 20.03 0.92 -15.63
N ALA A 132 19.07 1.47 -14.87
CA ALA A 132 17.73 1.77 -15.39
C ALA A 132 17.78 2.77 -16.55
N GLU A 133 18.59 3.83 -16.43
CA GLU A 133 18.78 4.83 -17.48
C GLU A 133 19.43 4.23 -18.73
N SER A 134 20.50 3.44 -18.56
CA SER A 134 21.20 2.78 -19.67
C SER A 134 20.35 1.70 -20.34
N ALA A 135 19.58 0.94 -19.55
CA ALA A 135 18.68 -0.09 -20.04
C ALA A 135 17.53 0.49 -20.87
N ALA A 136 17.02 1.67 -20.50
CA ALA A 136 16.05 2.39 -21.32
C ALA A 136 16.62 2.75 -22.70
N GLU A 137 17.87 3.21 -22.77
CA GLU A 137 18.54 3.54 -24.04
C GLU A 137 18.74 2.31 -24.93
N VAL A 138 19.17 1.19 -24.34
CA VAL A 138 19.24 -0.11 -25.05
C VAL A 138 17.87 -0.51 -25.60
N PHE A 139 16.82 -0.41 -24.79
CA PHE A 139 15.47 -0.80 -25.21
C PHE A 139 14.91 0.11 -26.32
N MET A 140 15.14 1.43 -26.24
CA MET A 140 14.75 2.36 -27.30
C MET A 140 15.46 2.06 -28.62
N ALA A 141 16.76 1.74 -28.58
CA ALA A 141 17.52 1.34 -29.76
C ALA A 141 16.96 0.04 -30.39
N LEU A 142 16.63 -0.96 -29.57
CA LEU A 142 16.01 -2.21 -30.03
C LEU A 142 14.61 -1.99 -30.64
N GLU A 143 13.79 -1.13 -30.03
CA GLU A 143 12.45 -0.81 -30.51
C GLU A 143 12.49 -0.09 -31.87
N HIS A 144 13.42 0.87 -32.04
CA HIS A 144 13.59 1.59 -33.31
C HIS A 144 14.18 0.71 -34.43
N ALA A 145 15.20 -0.10 -34.11
CA ALA A 145 15.79 -1.04 -35.07
C ALA A 145 14.75 -2.01 -35.63
N HIS A 146 13.83 -2.48 -34.76
CA HIS A 146 12.69 -3.33 -35.10
C HIS A 146 13.04 -4.48 -36.08
N PRO A 147 14.03 -5.32 -35.75
CA PRO A 147 14.74 -6.14 -36.74
C PRO A 147 13.92 -7.28 -37.35
N PHE A 148 12.83 -7.73 -36.72
CA PHE A 148 12.05 -8.88 -37.18
C PHE A 148 10.72 -8.46 -37.80
N ARG A 149 10.14 -9.34 -38.64
CA ARG A 149 8.84 -9.11 -39.26
C ARG A 149 7.68 -9.07 -38.25
N LYS A 150 7.73 -9.87 -37.19
CA LYS A 150 6.77 -9.90 -36.08
C LYS A 150 7.48 -10.46 -34.85
N GLY A 151 7.07 -10.05 -33.66
CA GLY A 151 7.58 -10.61 -32.40
C GLY A 151 8.60 -9.74 -31.66
N ASN A 152 9.02 -8.60 -32.23
CA ASN A 152 10.03 -7.69 -31.67
C ASN A 152 9.83 -7.39 -30.18
N GLY A 153 8.64 -6.94 -29.76
CA GLY A 153 8.42 -6.62 -28.35
C GLY A 153 8.60 -7.80 -27.37
N ARG A 154 8.32 -9.05 -27.77
CA ARG A 154 8.59 -10.23 -26.91
C ARG A 154 10.09 -10.53 -26.85
N VAL A 155 10.78 -10.39 -27.98
CA VAL A 155 12.22 -10.57 -28.08
C VAL A 155 12.97 -9.51 -27.27
N ASN A 156 12.62 -8.24 -27.44
CA ASN A 156 13.21 -7.11 -26.73
C ASN A 156 13.04 -7.27 -25.21
N ARG A 157 11.85 -7.64 -24.73
CA ARG A 157 11.62 -7.88 -23.30
C ARG A 157 12.46 -9.05 -22.77
N MET A 158 12.53 -10.18 -23.49
CA MET A 158 13.37 -11.32 -23.07
C MET A 158 14.86 -10.96 -23.07
N PHE A 159 15.31 -10.18 -24.07
CA PHE A 159 16.68 -9.67 -24.13
C PHE A 159 16.99 -8.81 -22.90
N MET A 160 16.10 -7.89 -22.54
CA MET A 160 16.27 -7.03 -21.36
C MET A 160 16.16 -7.80 -20.03
N GLU A 161 15.28 -8.81 -19.93
CA GLU A 161 15.20 -9.72 -18.77
C GLU A 161 16.57 -10.38 -18.54
N LYS A 162 17.18 -10.92 -19.60
CA LYS A 162 18.50 -11.58 -19.56
C LYS A 162 19.65 -10.59 -19.32
N LEU A 163 19.58 -9.40 -19.93
CA LEU A 163 20.59 -8.35 -19.72
C LEU A 163 20.59 -7.88 -18.25
N GLY A 164 19.41 -7.63 -17.68
CA GLY A 164 19.28 -7.34 -16.26
C GLY A 164 19.83 -8.46 -15.38
N GLN A 165 19.47 -9.71 -15.67
CA GLN A 165 20.00 -10.86 -14.93
C GLN A 165 21.54 -10.91 -14.96
N ALA A 166 22.15 -10.67 -16.11
CA ALA A 166 23.61 -10.60 -16.24
C ALA A 166 24.22 -9.41 -15.49
N ALA A 167 23.53 -8.26 -15.46
CA ALA A 167 23.95 -7.05 -14.76
C ALA A 167 23.68 -7.06 -13.25
N GLY A 168 23.01 -8.10 -12.72
CA GLY A 168 22.63 -8.20 -11.31
C GLY A 168 21.37 -7.44 -10.92
N HIS A 169 20.56 -7.02 -11.89
CA HIS A 169 19.32 -6.26 -11.70
C HIS A 169 18.10 -7.05 -12.14
N GLN A 170 17.01 -6.99 -11.39
CA GLN A 170 15.76 -7.64 -11.79
C GLN A 170 15.00 -6.76 -12.79
N VAL A 171 14.64 -7.33 -13.94
CA VAL A 171 13.80 -6.69 -14.96
C VAL A 171 12.56 -7.54 -15.15
N ASP A 172 11.39 -7.01 -14.83
CA ASP A 172 10.09 -7.68 -14.93
C ASP A 172 9.07 -6.75 -15.59
N PHE A 173 8.68 -7.05 -16.83
CA PHE A 173 7.69 -6.28 -17.57
C PHE A 173 6.24 -6.72 -17.30
N SER A 174 6.01 -7.75 -16.48
CA SER A 174 4.70 -8.38 -16.34
C SER A 174 3.62 -7.45 -15.77
N PHE A 175 4.02 -6.38 -15.09
CA PHE A 175 3.14 -5.35 -14.52
C PHE A 175 3.14 -4.04 -15.32
N ILE A 176 3.77 -4.00 -16.49
CA ILE A 176 3.68 -2.84 -17.38
C ILE A 176 2.49 -3.03 -18.32
N THR A 177 1.59 -2.06 -18.34
CA THR A 177 0.41 -2.09 -19.22
C THR A 177 0.81 -1.87 -20.67
N LYS A 178 -0.02 -2.36 -21.59
CA LYS A 178 0.19 -2.15 -23.03
C LYS A 178 0.20 -0.67 -23.35
N GLU A 179 -0.73 0.09 -22.79
CA GLU A 179 -0.81 1.54 -23.01
C GLU A 179 0.45 2.25 -22.49
N ARG A 180 0.89 1.98 -21.24
CA ARG A 180 2.12 2.57 -20.68
C ARG A 180 3.35 2.35 -21.57
N MET A 181 3.53 1.12 -22.05
CA MET A 181 4.62 0.78 -22.98
C MET A 181 4.50 1.50 -24.32
N THR A 182 3.28 1.57 -24.86
CA THR A 182 2.99 2.22 -26.15
C THR A 182 3.27 3.72 -26.07
N THR A 183 2.72 4.40 -25.06
CA THR A 183 2.94 5.84 -24.82
C THR A 183 4.43 6.15 -24.65
N ALA A 184 5.16 5.36 -23.84
CA ALA A 184 6.59 5.58 -23.64
C ALA A 184 7.40 5.40 -24.93
N SER A 185 7.01 4.43 -25.77
CA SER A 185 7.68 4.18 -27.05
C SER A 185 7.36 5.26 -28.09
N ILE A 186 6.13 5.79 -28.11
CA ILE A 186 5.74 6.92 -28.96
C ILE A 186 6.54 8.17 -28.59
N GLU A 187 6.58 8.52 -27.31
CA GLU A 187 7.33 9.68 -26.81
C GLU A 187 8.81 9.63 -27.21
N ALA A 188 9.44 8.46 -27.04
CA ALA A 188 10.83 8.25 -27.41
C ALA A 188 11.08 8.35 -28.92
N ILE A 189 10.29 7.62 -29.72
CA ILE A 189 10.56 7.46 -31.16
C ILE A 189 10.04 8.64 -31.98
N GLN A 190 8.84 9.16 -31.68
CA GLN A 190 8.20 10.21 -32.49
C GLN A 190 8.63 11.61 -32.06
N TYR A 191 8.70 11.85 -30.74
CA TYR A 191 8.94 13.18 -30.18
C TYR A 191 10.36 13.36 -29.65
N GLY A 192 11.20 12.31 -29.71
CA GLY A 192 12.57 12.36 -29.22
C GLY A 192 12.66 12.58 -27.71
N ASN A 193 11.60 12.25 -26.96
CA ASN A 193 11.50 12.41 -25.52
C ASN A 193 11.76 11.06 -24.82
N PRO A 194 12.98 10.79 -24.33
CA PRO A 194 13.31 9.51 -23.73
C PRO A 194 12.76 9.35 -22.30
N GLN A 195 12.33 10.45 -21.66
CA GLN A 195 12.03 10.45 -20.23
C GLN A 195 10.96 9.43 -19.82
N PRO A 196 9.83 9.27 -20.55
CA PRO A 196 8.81 8.29 -20.19
C PRO A 196 9.31 6.85 -20.20
N MET A 197 10.29 6.53 -21.06
CA MET A 197 10.92 5.20 -21.11
C MET A 197 11.94 5.03 -19.98
N LYS A 198 12.73 6.06 -19.65
CA LYS A 198 13.63 6.06 -18.48
C LYS A 198 12.83 5.84 -17.19
N ASP A 199 11.71 6.54 -17.04
CA ASP A 199 10.80 6.38 -15.91
C ASP A 199 10.23 4.95 -15.83
N LEU A 200 9.91 4.34 -16.97
CA LEU A 200 9.41 2.97 -17.04
C LEU A 200 10.47 1.97 -16.55
N PHE A 201 11.75 2.13 -16.94
CA PHE A 201 12.82 1.27 -16.43
C PHE A 201 13.14 1.53 -14.96
N GLU A 202 13.00 2.77 -14.49
CA GLU A 202 13.07 3.11 -13.07
C GLU A 202 11.94 2.42 -12.28
N GLU A 203 10.71 2.42 -12.80
CA GLU A 203 9.57 1.69 -12.22
C GLU A 203 9.82 0.18 -12.14
N ILE A 204 10.39 -0.41 -13.20
CA ILE A 204 10.65 -1.85 -13.27
C ILE A 204 11.73 -2.29 -12.29
N THR A 205 12.81 -1.51 -12.18
CA THR A 205 14.00 -1.91 -11.42
C THR A 205 13.93 -1.49 -9.96
N HIS A 206 13.17 -0.44 -9.61
CA HIS A 206 13.07 0.04 -8.23
C HIS A 206 12.22 -0.89 -7.36
N PRO A 207 12.76 -1.51 -6.29
CA PRO A 207 12.04 -2.54 -5.51
C PRO A 207 10.67 -2.12 -4.98
N GLN A 208 10.56 -0.90 -4.44
CA GLN A 208 9.28 -0.40 -3.92
C GLN A 208 8.27 -0.08 -5.03
N LYS A 209 8.70 0.51 -6.16
CA LYS A 209 7.80 0.88 -7.27
C LYS A 209 7.29 -0.36 -7.99
N SER A 210 8.18 -1.32 -8.25
CA SER A 210 7.82 -2.59 -8.86
C SER A 210 6.88 -3.40 -7.96
N LEU A 211 7.09 -3.40 -6.64
CA LEU A 211 6.22 -4.05 -5.68
C LEU A 211 4.77 -3.52 -5.76
N VAL A 212 4.58 -2.20 -5.67
CA VAL A 212 3.22 -1.62 -5.66
C VAL A 212 2.53 -1.73 -7.02
N LEU A 213 3.27 -1.58 -8.12
CA LEU A 213 2.73 -1.78 -9.47
C LEU A 213 2.31 -3.23 -9.70
N LYS A 214 3.16 -4.17 -9.28
CA LYS A 214 2.87 -5.61 -9.40
C LYS A 214 1.69 -6.01 -8.55
N GLU A 215 1.59 -5.51 -7.32
CA GLU A 215 0.42 -5.71 -6.45
C GLU A 215 -0.86 -5.23 -7.15
N PHE A 216 -0.87 -3.98 -7.62
CA PHE A 216 -2.05 -3.40 -8.26
C PHE A 216 -2.46 -4.15 -9.54
N ILE A 217 -1.52 -4.40 -10.46
CA ILE A 217 -1.83 -5.07 -11.73
C ILE A 217 -2.29 -6.51 -11.52
N THR A 218 -1.71 -7.22 -10.54
CA THR A 218 -2.15 -8.58 -10.21
C THR A 218 -3.59 -8.57 -9.70
N GLN A 219 -3.94 -7.63 -8.80
CA GLN A 219 -5.30 -7.51 -8.29
C GLN A 219 -6.33 -7.20 -9.37
N MET A 220 -6.00 -6.30 -10.30
CA MET A 220 -6.90 -5.97 -11.40
C MET A 220 -7.14 -7.19 -12.31
N ARG A 221 -6.09 -7.98 -12.59
CA ARG A 221 -6.21 -9.22 -13.36
C ARG A 221 -7.01 -10.29 -12.62
N ASP A 222 -6.74 -10.49 -11.34
CA ASP A 222 -7.46 -11.47 -10.51
C ASP A 222 -8.95 -11.12 -10.38
N ALA A 223 -9.29 -9.83 -10.46
CA ALA A 223 -10.66 -9.33 -10.50
C ALA A 223 -11.32 -9.39 -11.90
N GLY A 224 -10.59 -9.84 -12.94
CA GLY A 224 -11.08 -9.92 -14.32
C GLY A 224 -11.17 -8.57 -15.05
N LEU A 225 -10.47 -7.54 -14.58
CA LEU A 225 -10.46 -6.19 -15.14
C LEU A 225 -9.31 -6.01 -16.14
N ASP A 226 -9.31 -6.81 -17.20
CA ASP A 226 -8.25 -6.82 -18.22
C ASP A 226 -8.12 -5.51 -19.01
N GLU A 227 -9.14 -4.64 -18.96
CA GLU A 227 -9.12 -3.31 -19.58
C GLU A 227 -8.03 -2.42 -19.01
N ILE A 228 -7.51 -2.72 -17.80
CA ILE A 228 -6.39 -1.99 -17.20
C ILE A 228 -5.16 -1.99 -18.12
N ASN A 229 -5.00 -3.01 -18.97
CA ASN A 229 -3.89 -3.05 -19.94
C ASN A 229 -3.96 -1.92 -20.98
N ASN A 230 -5.13 -1.32 -21.19
CA ASN A 230 -5.35 -0.20 -22.11
C ASN A 230 -5.34 1.17 -21.39
N ARG A 231 -4.82 1.24 -20.16
CA ARG A 231 -4.66 2.49 -19.39
C ARG A 231 -3.20 2.69 -19.02
N VAL A 232 -2.76 3.94 -18.93
CA VAL A 232 -1.44 4.23 -18.39
C VAL A 232 -1.51 4.01 -16.88
N VAL A 233 -0.61 3.16 -16.40
CA VAL A 233 -0.40 2.90 -14.98
C VAL A 233 1.07 3.15 -14.70
N LEU A 234 1.35 4.03 -13.73
CA LEU A 234 2.72 4.40 -13.37
C LEU A 234 2.86 4.50 -11.85
N ALA A 235 4.07 4.28 -11.35
CA ALA A 235 4.36 4.54 -9.94
C ALA A 235 4.54 6.04 -9.72
N ALA A 236 4.09 6.56 -8.58
CA ALA A 236 4.26 7.96 -8.24
C ALA A 236 5.75 8.36 -8.24
N LYS A 237 6.05 9.45 -8.93
CA LYS A 237 7.39 10.01 -9.09
C LYS A 237 7.71 10.98 -7.95
N GLU A 238 8.97 11.00 -7.56
CA GLU A 238 9.46 11.92 -6.53
C GLU A 238 9.33 13.37 -7.00
N GLY A 239 8.89 14.25 -6.10
CA GLY A 239 8.73 15.68 -6.37
C GLY A 239 7.54 16.03 -7.27
N VAL A 240 6.84 15.06 -7.87
CA VAL A 240 5.65 15.30 -8.69
C VAL A 240 4.40 15.30 -7.82
N THR A 241 3.58 16.34 -7.99
CA THR A 241 2.28 16.45 -7.35
C THR A 241 1.19 15.88 -8.25
N TYR A 242 0.35 15.04 -7.65
CA TYR A 242 -0.79 14.39 -8.27
C TYR A 242 -2.06 14.85 -7.56
N ASP A 243 -2.96 15.50 -8.29
CA ASP A 243 -4.32 15.83 -7.81
C ASP A 243 -5.31 14.93 -8.53
N GLY A 244 -6.02 14.09 -7.78
CA GLY A 244 -6.89 13.09 -8.36
C GLY A 244 -7.83 12.46 -7.35
N ILE A 245 -8.43 11.34 -7.75
CA ILE A 245 -9.39 10.60 -6.95
C ILE A 245 -8.72 9.35 -6.39
N PHE A 246 -8.74 9.19 -5.07
CA PHE A 246 -8.30 7.97 -4.41
C PHE A 246 -9.25 6.82 -4.77
N ARG A 247 -8.70 5.72 -5.30
CA ARG A 247 -9.46 4.55 -5.75
C ARG A 247 -9.37 3.36 -4.79
N GLY A 248 -8.43 3.39 -3.86
CA GLY A 248 -8.28 2.35 -2.84
C GLY A 248 -6.83 2.12 -2.47
N ALA A 249 -6.62 1.21 -1.52
CA ALA A 249 -5.30 0.78 -1.12
C ALA A 249 -5.28 -0.72 -0.77
N SER A 250 -4.12 -1.35 -0.96
CA SER A 250 -3.89 -2.77 -0.73
C SER A 250 -2.92 -2.99 0.44
N LEU A 251 -2.06 -4.01 0.45
CA LEU A 251 -1.14 -4.30 1.54
C LEU A 251 0.07 -3.36 1.50
N GLU A 252 0.56 -3.02 0.33
CA GLU A 252 1.77 -2.20 0.15
C GLU A 252 1.43 -0.82 -0.44
N GLY A 253 0.64 -0.81 -1.51
CA GLY A 253 0.35 0.39 -2.28
C GLY A 253 -1.03 1.00 -2.08
N PHE A 254 -1.20 2.20 -2.61
CA PHE A 254 -2.49 2.84 -2.87
C PHE A 254 -2.55 3.30 -4.32
N VAL A 255 -3.77 3.52 -4.83
CA VAL A 255 -4.00 3.94 -6.21
C VAL A 255 -4.84 5.20 -6.27
N MET A 256 -4.44 6.11 -7.15
CA MET A 256 -5.17 7.31 -7.53
C MET A 256 -5.48 7.29 -9.01
N GLU A 257 -6.66 7.78 -9.38
CA GLU A 257 -6.97 8.11 -10.76
C GLU A 257 -6.70 9.60 -11.00
N VAL A 258 -5.89 9.91 -12.00
CA VAL A 258 -5.44 11.26 -12.37
C VAL A 258 -5.61 11.42 -13.87
N ASN A 259 -6.51 12.31 -14.29
CA ASN A 259 -6.79 12.59 -15.71
C ASN A 259 -7.12 11.33 -16.56
N GLY A 260 -7.72 10.31 -15.96
CA GLY A 260 -8.04 9.04 -16.62
C GLY A 260 -6.93 7.97 -16.53
N ASP A 261 -5.73 8.34 -16.11
CA ASP A 261 -4.63 7.41 -15.84
C ASP A 261 -4.57 7.01 -14.38
N PHE A 262 -3.79 5.97 -14.07
CA PHE A 262 -3.60 5.50 -12.70
C PHE A 262 -2.19 5.75 -12.20
N VAL A 263 -2.12 6.35 -11.01
CA VAL A 263 -0.88 6.60 -10.28
C VAL A 263 -0.90 5.73 -9.04
N VAL A 264 0.12 4.88 -8.90
CA VAL A 264 0.27 3.96 -7.77
C VAL A 264 1.35 4.48 -6.83
N GLY A 265 1.00 4.75 -5.58
CA GLY A 265 1.92 5.17 -4.53
C GLY A 265 2.14 4.07 -3.49
N HIS A 266 3.17 4.23 -2.63
CA HIS A 266 3.36 3.35 -1.49
C HIS A 266 2.64 3.91 -0.26
N LYS A 267 1.99 3.06 0.55
CA LYS A 267 1.22 3.51 1.72
C LYS A 267 2.04 4.34 2.70
N ASP A 268 3.30 3.97 2.89
CA ASP A 268 4.19 4.67 3.82
C ASP A 268 4.66 6.05 3.30
N ASP A 269 4.30 6.42 2.07
CA ASP A 269 4.46 7.79 1.57
C ASP A 269 3.29 8.70 2.04
N LEU A 270 2.24 8.13 2.66
CA LEU A 270 1.12 8.86 3.23
C LEU A 270 1.23 8.92 4.77
N PRO A 271 0.74 10.00 5.40
CA PRO A 271 0.51 10.05 6.84
C PRO A 271 -0.39 8.89 7.31
N PRO A 272 -0.12 8.27 8.47
CA PRO A 272 -0.93 7.17 9.00
C PRO A 272 -2.41 7.48 9.12
N GLU A 273 -2.75 8.68 9.56
CA GLU A 273 -4.13 9.15 9.68
C GLU A 273 -4.85 9.16 8.33
N LEU A 274 -4.17 9.50 7.23
CA LEU A 274 -4.76 9.43 5.88
C LEU A 274 -4.92 7.99 5.42
N VAL A 275 -3.93 7.12 5.67
CA VAL A 275 -4.05 5.68 5.31
C VAL A 275 -5.26 5.02 5.99
N LYS A 276 -5.58 5.42 7.22
CA LYS A 276 -6.72 4.88 7.99
C LYS A 276 -8.07 5.45 7.58
N THR A 277 -8.12 6.70 7.11
CA THR A 277 -9.37 7.44 6.91
C THR A 277 -9.76 7.59 5.44
N LEU A 278 -8.82 7.46 4.50
CA LEU A 278 -9.10 7.59 3.07
C LEU A 278 -10.11 6.55 2.59
N GLN A 279 -11.15 7.04 1.92
CA GLN A 279 -12.20 6.23 1.32
C GLN A 279 -12.17 6.37 -0.19
N ASN A 280 -12.57 5.30 -0.89
CA ASN A 280 -12.72 5.33 -2.34
C ASN A 280 -13.63 6.50 -2.77
N GLY A 281 -13.19 7.27 -3.76
CA GLY A 281 -13.88 8.47 -4.25
C GLY A 281 -13.45 9.77 -3.59
N ALA A 282 -12.64 9.73 -2.52
CA ALA A 282 -12.09 10.94 -1.92
C ALA A 282 -11.10 11.64 -2.88
N ARG A 283 -11.16 12.97 -2.94
CA ARG A 283 -10.15 13.76 -3.64
C ARG A 283 -8.87 13.78 -2.80
N LEU A 284 -7.74 13.52 -3.43
CA LEU A 284 -6.44 13.48 -2.80
C LEU A 284 -5.45 14.27 -3.65
N CYS A 285 -4.76 15.21 -3.02
CA CYS A 285 -3.57 15.86 -3.57
C CYS A 285 -2.36 15.23 -2.89
N PHE A 286 -1.55 14.50 -3.66
CA PHE A 286 -0.43 13.71 -3.18
C PHE A 286 0.86 14.10 -3.90
N GLN A 287 1.92 14.35 -3.14
CA GLN A 287 3.26 14.54 -3.68
C GLN A 287 4.18 13.56 -2.98
N LYS A 288 4.88 12.71 -3.73
CA LYS A 288 5.88 11.81 -3.16
C LYS A 288 7.10 12.63 -2.78
N THR A 289 7.29 12.86 -1.48
CA THR A 289 8.47 13.55 -0.93
C THR A 289 9.58 12.55 -0.61
N ASN A 290 10.79 12.80 -1.12
CA ASN A 290 11.98 11.99 -0.80
C ASN A 290 12.55 12.38 0.58
N ILE A 291 11.73 12.25 1.64
CA ILE A 291 12.21 12.60 2.98
C ILE A 291 12.96 11.41 3.53
N GLN A 292 14.29 11.53 3.57
CA GLN A 292 15.18 10.62 4.29
C GLN A 292 14.68 10.33 5.72
N SER A 293 13.88 11.21 6.33
CA SER A 293 13.23 10.98 7.63
C SER A 293 12.37 9.71 7.68
N PHE A 294 11.67 9.34 6.61
CA PHE A 294 10.88 8.10 6.59
C PHE A 294 11.75 6.84 6.53
N LYS A 295 13.01 6.95 6.10
CA LYS A 295 13.96 5.81 6.12
C LYS A 295 14.44 5.50 7.54
N GLU A 296 14.52 6.51 8.41
CA GLU A 296 14.98 6.36 9.79
C GLU A 296 13.84 6.09 10.76
N THR A 297 12.62 6.56 10.48
CA THR A 297 11.46 6.31 11.35
C THR A 297 10.93 4.88 11.23
N LEU A 298 10.73 4.21 12.36
CA LEU A 298 10.14 2.87 12.45
C LEU A 298 8.61 2.94 12.58
N ILE A 299 8.10 3.77 13.50
CA ILE A 299 6.66 4.02 13.66
C ILE A 299 6.44 5.53 13.52
N PRO A 300 5.80 6.01 12.45
CA PRO A 300 5.56 7.44 12.26
C PRO A 300 4.63 8.01 13.32
N LYS A 301 4.77 9.31 13.57
CA LYS A 301 3.77 10.09 14.32
C LYS A 301 2.45 10.08 13.55
N GLU A 302 1.35 10.15 14.29
CA GLU A 302 0.01 10.20 13.74
C GLU A 302 -0.77 11.31 14.43
N THR A 303 -1.51 12.08 13.64
CA THR A 303 -2.37 13.14 14.17
C THR A 303 -3.78 12.60 14.36
N LEU A 304 -4.19 12.44 15.62
CA LEU A 304 -5.58 12.11 15.96
C LEU A 304 -6.36 13.40 16.22
N ALA A 305 -7.38 13.67 15.41
CA ALA A 305 -8.24 14.85 15.55
C ALA A 305 -8.97 14.86 16.91
N SER A 306 -9.26 16.05 17.43
CA SER A 306 -10.10 16.20 18.62
C SER A 306 -11.52 15.70 18.35
N LEU A 307 -12.18 15.15 19.37
CA LEU A 307 -13.57 14.72 19.26
C LEU A 307 -14.47 15.91 18.93
N THR A 308 -15.33 15.71 17.93
CA THR A 308 -16.43 16.63 17.66
C THR A 308 -17.47 16.56 18.78
N HIS A 309 -18.32 17.60 18.88
CA HIS A 309 -19.43 17.62 19.83
C HIS A 309 -20.38 16.42 19.63
N GLU A 310 -20.58 15.99 18.38
CA GLU A 310 -21.44 14.86 18.02
C GLU A 310 -20.82 13.52 18.42
N GLU A 311 -19.53 13.31 18.18
CA GLU A 311 -18.84 12.09 18.62
C GLU A 311 -18.80 11.98 20.14
N LEU A 312 -18.51 13.08 20.83
CA LEU A 312 -18.53 13.12 22.30
C LEU A 312 -19.93 12.80 22.83
N PHE A 313 -20.95 13.46 22.29
CA PHE A 313 -22.35 13.20 22.66
C PHE A 313 -22.73 11.73 22.44
N THR A 314 -22.35 11.16 21.30
CA THR A 314 -22.66 9.77 20.95
C THR A 314 -21.97 8.81 21.91
N LYS A 315 -20.65 8.95 22.12
CA LYS A 315 -19.87 8.10 23.04
C LYS A 315 -20.42 8.16 24.46
N THR A 316 -20.73 9.35 24.97
CA THR A 316 -21.33 9.53 26.30
C THR A 316 -22.72 8.92 26.38
N SER A 317 -23.57 9.10 25.35
CA SER A 317 -24.93 8.55 25.34
C SER A 317 -24.97 7.02 25.35
N THR A 318 -23.98 6.39 24.72
CA THR A 318 -23.87 4.92 24.62
C THR A 318 -23.11 4.29 25.79
N ASP A 319 -22.60 5.08 26.73
CA ASP A 319 -21.89 4.54 27.88
C ASP A 319 -22.83 3.70 28.78
N PRO A 320 -22.41 2.50 29.22
CA PRO A 320 -23.27 1.61 30.01
C PRO A 320 -23.79 2.22 31.32
N TYR A 321 -23.01 3.08 31.98
CA TYR A 321 -23.42 3.72 33.24
C TYR A 321 -24.42 4.85 32.99
N VAL A 322 -24.21 5.64 31.93
CA VAL A 322 -25.16 6.67 31.48
C VAL A 322 -26.48 6.04 31.04
N GLU A 323 -26.42 4.94 30.28
CA GLU A 323 -27.60 4.18 29.86
C GLU A 323 -28.33 3.56 31.07
N GLY A 324 -27.59 3.04 32.05
CA GLY A 324 -28.16 2.55 33.31
C GLY A 324 -28.92 3.65 34.08
N CYS A 325 -28.36 4.85 34.17
CA CYS A 325 -29.02 6.00 34.78
C CYS A 325 -30.28 6.41 34.01
N ARG A 326 -30.23 6.37 32.67
CA ARG A 326 -31.40 6.61 31.80
C ARG A 326 -32.53 5.64 32.06
N LYS A 327 -32.25 4.34 32.07
CA LYS A 327 -33.26 3.30 32.39
C LYS A 327 -33.89 3.51 33.77
N ARG A 328 -33.10 3.95 34.75
CA ARG A 328 -33.60 4.27 36.10
C ARG A 328 -34.57 5.47 36.08
N ILE A 329 -34.22 6.54 35.37
CA ILE A 329 -35.10 7.70 35.19
C ILE A 329 -36.39 7.30 34.48
N GLU A 330 -36.31 6.51 33.41
CA GLU A 330 -37.48 6.03 32.67
C GLU A 330 -38.42 5.20 33.56
N ASN A 331 -37.87 4.32 34.40
CA ASN A 331 -38.65 3.51 35.35
C ASN A 331 -39.32 4.37 36.42
N LEU A 332 -38.59 5.33 37.01
CA LEU A 332 -39.16 6.29 37.97
C LEU A 332 -40.20 7.20 37.29
N SER A 333 -39.99 7.58 36.04
CA SER A 333 -40.94 8.36 35.24
C SER A 333 -42.24 7.59 34.98
N LYS A 334 -42.17 6.28 34.73
CA LYS A 334 -43.37 5.41 34.66
C LYS A 334 -44.14 5.42 35.99
N ILE A 335 -43.44 5.37 37.12
CA ILE A 335 -44.07 5.39 38.45
C ILE A 335 -44.74 6.75 38.71
N VAL A 336 -44.02 7.84 38.46
CA VAL A 336 -44.46 9.21 38.78
C VAL A 336 -45.53 9.70 37.80
N TYR A 337 -45.39 9.44 36.49
CA TYR A 337 -46.21 10.04 35.41
C TYR A 337 -46.91 9.04 34.47
N LYS A 338 -46.79 7.72 34.69
CA LYS A 338 -47.28 6.65 33.78
C LYS A 338 -46.67 6.66 32.38
N ARG A 339 -45.60 7.44 32.13
CA ARG A 339 -44.93 7.55 30.84
C ARG A 339 -43.43 7.46 31.03
N ALA A 340 -42.77 6.57 30.31
CA ALA A 340 -41.33 6.37 30.39
C ALA A 340 -40.55 7.56 29.79
N GLN A 341 -41.01 8.01 28.63
CA GLN A 341 -40.32 8.99 27.78
C GLN A 341 -40.64 10.45 28.17
N THR A 342 -41.08 10.68 29.41
CA THR A 342 -41.44 12.05 29.86
C THR A 342 -40.21 12.97 29.89
N PHE A 343 -39.01 12.41 30.10
CA PHE A 343 -37.78 13.18 30.27
C PHE A 343 -36.85 13.14 29.05
N SER A 344 -37.20 12.49 27.95
CA SER A 344 -36.25 12.19 26.85
C SER A 344 -35.55 13.44 26.30
N THR A 345 -36.30 14.54 26.10
CA THR A 345 -35.74 15.83 25.66
C THR A 345 -34.83 16.45 26.73
N LYS A 346 -35.26 16.48 28.00
CA LYS A 346 -34.43 16.99 29.11
C LYS A 346 -33.17 16.15 29.29
N MET A 347 -33.23 14.84 29.05
CA MET A 347 -32.08 13.94 29.07
C MET A 347 -31.10 14.20 27.93
N ALA A 348 -31.59 14.48 26.72
CA ALA A 348 -30.74 14.89 25.61
C ALA A 348 -29.99 16.20 25.95
N LEU A 349 -30.71 17.18 26.51
CA LEU A 349 -30.10 18.44 26.98
C LEU A 349 -29.05 18.19 28.07
N LEU A 350 -29.34 17.35 29.07
CA LEU A 350 -28.37 16.98 30.11
C LEU A 350 -27.16 16.21 29.58
N THR A 351 -27.30 15.52 28.45
CA THR A 351 -26.18 14.81 27.81
C THR A 351 -25.26 15.77 27.07
N ALA A 352 -25.84 16.82 26.48
CA ALA A 352 -25.10 17.91 25.86
C ALA A 352 -24.44 18.82 26.90
N ASP A 353 -25.17 19.15 27.97
CA ASP A 353 -24.73 20.01 29.06
C ASP A 353 -25.16 19.46 30.44
N PRO A 354 -24.28 18.67 31.09
CA PRO A 354 -24.56 18.11 32.41
C PRO A 354 -24.70 19.15 33.53
N SER A 355 -24.23 20.40 33.34
CA SER A 355 -24.30 21.44 34.37
C SER A 355 -25.74 21.80 34.77
N LEU A 356 -26.70 21.56 33.86
CA LEU A 356 -28.14 21.75 34.08
C LEU A 356 -28.78 20.71 35.03
N GLY A 357 -28.02 19.69 35.44
CA GLY A 357 -28.51 18.57 36.25
C GLY A 357 -29.20 18.99 37.54
N ASN A 358 -28.56 19.87 38.30
CA ASN A 358 -29.11 20.36 39.57
C ASN A 358 -30.38 21.18 39.34
N GLN A 359 -30.35 22.10 38.37
CA GLN A 359 -31.51 22.92 38.03
C GLN A 359 -32.73 22.07 37.68
N PHE A 360 -32.58 21.06 36.82
CA PHE A 360 -33.70 20.18 36.45
C PHE A 360 -34.16 19.29 37.60
N ALA A 361 -33.24 18.81 38.43
CA ALA A 361 -33.59 18.02 39.61
C ALA A 361 -34.37 18.85 40.64
N ASP A 362 -33.97 20.10 40.86
CA ASP A 362 -34.64 21.05 41.76
C ASP A 362 -36.02 21.46 41.22
N GLU A 363 -36.13 21.73 39.92
CA GLU A 363 -37.41 22.01 39.26
C GLU A 363 -38.43 20.89 39.50
N ILE A 364 -38.00 19.63 39.35
CA ILE A 364 -38.86 18.46 39.59
C ILE A 364 -39.20 18.30 41.06
N LEU A 365 -38.29 18.63 41.97
CA LEU A 365 -38.55 18.50 43.40
C LEU A 365 -39.56 19.57 43.88
N GLN A 366 -39.44 20.80 43.38
CA GLN A 366 -40.27 21.93 43.76
C GLN A 366 -41.64 21.94 43.05
N ASN A 367 -41.66 21.60 41.76
CA ASN A 367 -42.88 21.58 40.96
C ASN A 367 -42.93 20.36 40.01
N PRO A 368 -43.20 19.15 40.53
CA PRO A 368 -43.21 17.92 39.72
C PRO A 368 -44.24 17.96 38.58
N GLN A 369 -45.32 18.74 38.74
CA GLN A 369 -46.38 18.84 37.73
C GLN A 369 -46.02 19.76 36.56
N SER A 370 -44.90 20.50 36.63
CA SER A 370 -44.41 21.33 35.51
C SER A 370 -44.08 20.49 34.27
N VAL A 371 -43.67 19.23 34.49
CA VAL A 371 -43.23 18.32 33.42
C VAL A 371 -44.38 17.45 32.91
N SER A 372 -45.19 16.87 33.80
CA SER A 372 -46.35 16.07 33.38
C SER A 372 -47.34 15.86 34.54
N LYS A 373 -48.55 15.40 34.21
CA LYS A 373 -49.54 15.00 35.21
C LYS A 373 -49.09 13.71 35.90
N PHE A 374 -49.08 13.73 37.23
CA PHE A 374 -48.84 12.54 38.05
C PHE A 374 -49.77 11.36 37.71
N ALA A 375 -49.28 10.16 37.97
CA ALA A 375 -50.07 8.94 38.00
C ALA A 375 -51.14 8.98 39.11
N GLY A 376 -52.29 8.36 38.84
CA GLY A 376 -53.38 8.20 39.82
C GLY A 376 -54.31 9.43 39.94
N ARG A 377 -55.37 9.29 40.74
CA ARG A 377 -56.42 10.31 40.93
C ARG A 377 -56.28 11.00 42.29
N LYS A 378 -56.65 12.29 42.34
CA LYS A 378 -56.86 13.10 43.54
C LYS A 378 -58.22 13.78 43.39
N ILE A 379 -59.20 13.41 44.20
CA ILE A 379 -60.59 13.92 44.15
C ILE A 379 -60.98 14.35 45.58
N PHE A 380 -61.43 15.59 45.76
CA PHE A 380 -61.81 16.16 47.07
C PHE A 380 -60.79 15.89 48.20
N GLY A 381 -59.49 16.03 47.91
CA GLY A 381 -58.41 15.79 48.88
C GLY A 381 -58.01 14.32 49.09
N MET A 382 -58.85 13.35 48.68
CA MET A 382 -58.53 11.93 48.74
C MET A 382 -57.61 11.51 47.58
N LYS A 383 -56.46 10.94 47.93
CA LYS A 383 -55.44 10.44 46.97
C LYS A 383 -55.56 8.92 46.82
N SER A 384 -55.65 8.45 45.57
CA SER A 384 -55.51 7.02 45.24
C SER A 384 -54.15 6.46 45.66
N SER A 385 -54.05 5.15 45.88
CA SER A 385 -52.78 4.48 46.22
C SER A 385 -51.66 4.81 45.22
N SER A 386 -51.95 4.70 43.91
CA SER A 386 -51.00 5.07 42.85
C SER A 386 -50.56 6.54 42.90
N ARG A 387 -51.45 7.45 43.33
CA ARG A 387 -51.11 8.88 43.47
C ARG A 387 -50.18 9.14 44.65
N ARG A 388 -50.40 8.47 45.79
CA ARG A 388 -49.51 8.56 46.95
C ARG A 388 -48.12 8.03 46.61
N HIS A 389 -48.05 6.89 45.92
CA HIS A 389 -46.79 6.28 45.50
C HIS A 389 -46.03 7.15 44.49
N ALA A 390 -46.73 7.75 43.53
CA ALA A 390 -46.15 8.69 42.56
C ALA A 390 -45.54 9.93 43.23
N GLU A 391 -46.21 10.51 44.23
CA GLU A 391 -45.69 11.66 44.98
C GLU A 391 -44.48 11.27 45.85
N GLN A 392 -44.50 10.07 46.47
CA GLN A 392 -43.37 9.55 47.27
C GLN A 392 -42.13 9.21 46.43
N ALA A 393 -42.30 8.92 45.14
CA ALA A 393 -41.19 8.59 44.23
C ALA A 393 -40.49 9.85 43.65
N VAL A 394 -41.04 11.05 43.82
CA VAL A 394 -40.47 12.31 43.28
C VAL A 394 -39.04 12.57 43.78
N PRO A 395 -38.71 12.45 45.09
CA PRO A 395 -37.34 12.68 45.55
C PRO A 395 -36.35 11.68 44.93
N GLN A 396 -36.77 10.43 44.73
CA GLN A 396 -35.96 9.41 44.06
C GLN A 396 -35.72 9.75 42.57
N LEU A 397 -36.74 10.30 41.90
CA LEU A 397 -36.63 10.77 40.52
C LEU A 397 -35.70 11.99 40.41
N SER A 398 -35.83 12.97 41.31
CA SER A 398 -34.94 14.13 41.40
C SER A 398 -33.49 13.69 41.64
N GLN A 399 -33.26 12.77 42.57
CA GLN A 399 -31.94 12.20 42.81
C GLN A 399 -31.41 11.43 41.59
N ALA A 400 -32.27 10.68 40.89
CA ALA A 400 -31.86 9.98 39.68
C ALA A 400 -31.43 10.95 38.56
N LEU A 401 -32.07 12.11 38.44
CA LEU A 401 -31.65 13.17 37.51
C LEU A 401 -30.30 13.79 37.89
N ARG A 402 -30.05 14.06 39.19
CA ARG A 402 -28.73 14.51 39.66
C ARG A 402 -27.65 13.48 39.38
N ASN A 403 -27.93 12.21 39.67
CA ASN A 403 -27.00 11.12 39.41
C ASN A 403 -26.73 10.97 37.91
N TYR A 404 -27.75 11.10 37.05
CA TYR A 404 -27.57 11.07 35.60
C TYR A 404 -26.62 12.17 35.15
N ALA A 405 -26.84 13.41 35.60
CA ALA A 405 -25.97 14.54 35.25
C ALA A 405 -24.53 14.34 35.75
N ALA A 406 -24.35 13.90 37.01
CA ALA A 406 -23.03 13.66 37.58
C ALA A 406 -22.27 12.55 36.84
N ILE A 407 -22.92 11.40 36.60
CA ILE A 407 -22.32 10.29 35.84
C ILE A 407 -22.02 10.71 34.41
N THR A 408 -22.93 11.44 33.76
CA THR A 408 -22.70 11.95 32.40
C THR A 408 -21.50 12.89 32.35
N GLN A 409 -21.34 13.79 33.32
CA GLN A 409 -20.17 14.69 33.40
C GLN A 409 -18.88 13.91 33.58
N GLN A 410 -18.85 12.97 34.54
CA GLN A 410 -17.69 12.12 34.79
C GLN A 410 -17.32 11.31 33.54
N THR A 411 -18.29 10.65 32.90
CA THR A 411 -18.07 9.88 31.67
C THR A 411 -17.53 10.77 30.55
N ARG A 412 -18.02 12.02 30.39
CA ARG A 412 -17.48 12.97 29.40
C ARG A 412 -16.01 13.30 29.68
N GLU A 413 -15.67 13.59 30.94
CA GLU A 413 -14.29 13.87 31.35
C GLU A 413 -13.38 12.67 31.09
N GLU A 414 -13.81 11.46 31.44
CA GLU A 414 -13.06 10.22 31.20
C GLU A 414 -12.85 9.93 29.70
N ILE A 415 -13.87 10.18 28.87
CA ILE A 415 -13.76 10.06 27.40
C ILE A 415 -12.73 11.05 26.86
N LEU A 416 -12.79 12.32 27.28
CA LEU A 416 -11.87 13.37 26.85
C LEU A 416 -10.44 13.09 27.30
N GLU A 417 -10.23 12.68 28.56
CA GLU A 417 -8.91 12.34 29.08
C GLU A 417 -8.32 11.12 28.36
N THR A 418 -9.14 10.10 28.10
CA THR A 418 -8.70 8.92 27.34
C THR A 418 -8.33 9.27 25.91
N HIS A 419 -9.13 10.12 25.25
CA HIS A 419 -8.82 10.63 23.91
C HIS A 419 -7.52 11.45 23.90
N GLN A 420 -7.30 12.31 24.90
CA GLN A 420 -6.07 13.10 25.00
C GLN A 420 -4.83 12.22 25.24
N ARG A 421 -4.94 11.19 26.09
CA ARG A 421 -3.86 10.21 26.28
C ARG A 421 -3.52 9.50 24.98
N GLU A 422 -4.53 9.17 24.19
CA GLU A 422 -4.34 8.54 22.88
C GLU A 422 -3.69 9.51 21.86
N GLN A 423 -4.11 10.77 21.83
CA GLN A 423 -3.46 11.81 21.02
C GLN A 423 -1.97 11.93 21.38
N ASN A 424 -1.64 11.97 22.67
CA ASN A 424 -0.25 12.03 23.15
C ASN A 424 0.54 10.77 22.80
N ARG A 425 -0.09 9.60 22.83
CA ARG A 425 0.54 8.32 22.43
C ARG A 425 0.94 8.34 20.95
N LEU A 426 0.04 8.82 20.10
CA LEU A 426 0.19 8.83 18.65
C LEU A 426 1.10 9.95 18.14
N SER A 427 1.18 11.07 18.86
CA SER A 427 1.94 12.27 18.43
C SER A 427 3.46 12.09 18.38
N HIS A 428 3.99 11.03 18.97
CA HIS A 428 5.43 10.74 19.00
C HIS A 428 5.78 9.65 18.00
N ALA A 429 6.84 9.88 17.23
CA ALA A 429 7.43 8.87 16.37
C ALA A 429 8.36 7.94 17.16
N VAL A 430 8.58 6.73 16.67
CA VAL A 430 9.64 5.83 17.13
C VAL A 430 10.62 5.66 15.99
N GLU A 431 11.85 6.08 16.20
CA GLU A 431 12.92 5.89 15.22
C GLU A 431 13.36 4.42 15.16
N LYS A 432 14.07 4.04 14.11
CA LYS A 432 14.73 2.74 14.03
C LYS A 432 15.79 2.62 15.12
N PRO A 433 16.07 1.40 15.60
CA PRO A 433 17.14 1.19 16.57
C PRO A 433 18.45 1.77 16.06
N GLY A 434 19.21 2.43 16.94
CA GLY A 434 20.54 2.95 16.60
C GLY A 434 21.51 1.83 16.19
N LYS A 435 22.65 2.18 15.58
CA LYS A 435 23.65 1.22 15.07
C LYS A 435 24.09 0.20 16.13
N ASN A 436 24.21 0.62 17.39
CA ASN A 436 24.60 -0.26 18.50
C ASN A 436 23.54 -1.34 18.76
N LEU A 437 22.26 -0.96 18.78
CA LEU A 437 21.15 -1.90 18.93
C LEU A 437 20.99 -2.79 17.70
N GLN A 438 21.18 -2.26 16.48
CA GLN A 438 21.18 -3.07 15.27
C GLN A 438 22.26 -4.15 15.31
N ASN A 439 23.48 -3.77 15.73
CA ASN A 439 24.58 -4.71 15.93
C ASN A 439 24.24 -5.72 17.03
N LEU A 440 23.64 -5.30 18.14
CA LEU A 440 23.21 -6.22 19.19
C LEU A 440 22.18 -7.23 18.65
N PHE A 441 21.19 -6.79 17.87
CA PHE A 441 20.14 -7.65 17.34
C PHE A 441 20.63 -8.65 16.29
N SER A 442 21.78 -8.41 15.66
CA SER A 442 22.39 -9.38 14.73
C SER A 442 23.22 -10.45 15.44
N LEU A 443 23.56 -10.28 16.72
CA LEU A 443 24.31 -11.25 17.50
C LEU A 443 23.44 -12.43 17.95
N PRO A 444 24.00 -13.65 18.07
CA PRO A 444 23.36 -14.76 18.77
C PRO A 444 23.12 -14.44 20.26
N SER A 445 22.12 -15.06 20.89
CA SER A 445 21.68 -14.74 22.25
C SER A 445 22.79 -14.78 23.31
N GLY A 446 23.75 -15.71 23.21
CA GLY A 446 24.89 -15.78 24.15
C GLY A 446 25.80 -14.56 24.06
N GLN A 447 26.08 -14.08 22.85
CA GLN A 447 26.90 -12.89 22.61
C GLN A 447 26.13 -11.60 22.94
N GLN A 448 24.81 -11.58 22.74
CA GLN A 448 23.96 -10.47 23.21
C GLN A 448 24.10 -10.26 24.71
N ARG A 449 24.06 -11.35 25.49
CA ARG A 449 24.21 -11.30 26.95
C ARG A 449 25.55 -10.71 27.37
N GLU A 450 26.64 -11.15 26.73
CA GLU A 450 27.98 -10.64 26.99
C GLU A 450 28.12 -9.15 26.64
N ALA A 451 27.62 -8.73 25.48
CA ALA A 451 27.62 -7.32 25.07
C ALA A 451 26.83 -6.44 26.06
N LEU A 452 25.68 -6.91 26.55
CA LEU A 452 24.87 -6.21 27.54
C LEU A 452 25.51 -6.20 28.93
N LEU A 453 26.24 -7.24 29.33
CA LEU A 453 27.01 -7.27 30.58
C LEU A 453 28.12 -6.20 30.57
N ASN A 454 28.82 -6.10 29.44
CA ASN A 454 30.02 -5.28 29.31
C ASN A 454 29.74 -3.80 28.98
N SER A 455 28.52 -3.44 28.58
CA SER A 455 28.15 -2.04 28.29
C SER A 455 26.93 -1.58 29.08
N ARG A 456 27.08 -0.50 29.87
CA ARG A 456 25.96 0.13 30.60
C ARG A 456 25.14 1.01 29.66
N GLU A 457 25.79 1.65 28.71
CA GLU A 457 25.22 2.55 27.71
C GLU A 457 24.29 1.76 26.80
N LEU A 458 24.73 0.60 26.28
CA LEU A 458 23.92 -0.29 25.45
C LEU A 458 22.67 -0.79 26.18
N ARG A 459 22.80 -1.13 27.47
CA ARG A 459 21.64 -1.49 28.32
C ARG A 459 20.65 -0.35 28.47
N ARG A 460 21.14 0.88 28.69
CA ARG A 460 20.28 2.08 28.78
C ARG A 460 19.59 2.37 27.45
N GLU A 461 20.32 2.27 26.34
CA GLU A 461 19.80 2.42 24.98
C GLU A 461 18.66 1.41 24.72
N LEU A 462 18.89 0.12 25.01
CA LEU A 462 17.88 -0.94 24.89
C LEU A 462 16.65 -0.68 25.77
N GLN A 463 16.85 -0.25 27.03
CA GLN A 463 15.75 0.07 27.94
C GLN A 463 14.97 1.31 27.51
N SER A 464 15.62 2.33 26.94
CA SER A 464 14.93 3.50 26.39
C SER A 464 14.09 3.10 25.18
N PHE A 465 14.72 2.42 24.23
CA PHE A 465 14.07 2.00 22.98
C PHE A 465 12.86 1.07 23.24
N ALA A 466 12.99 0.12 24.17
CA ALA A 466 11.88 -0.74 24.54
C ALA A 466 10.72 0.02 25.19
N ARG A 467 11.01 1.07 25.98
CA ARG A 467 9.97 1.93 26.57
C ARG A 467 9.25 2.75 25.51
N GLU A 468 9.98 3.29 24.53
CA GLU A 468 9.41 4.01 23.39
C GLU A 468 8.50 3.12 22.54
N LEU A 469 8.93 1.90 22.22
CA LEU A 469 8.07 0.93 21.53
C LEU A 469 6.82 0.59 22.34
N TYR A 470 6.97 0.33 23.64
CA TYR A 470 5.85 -0.07 24.49
C TYR A 470 4.85 1.08 24.72
N SER A 471 5.34 2.32 24.86
CA SER A 471 4.47 3.48 24.97
C SER A 471 3.76 3.75 23.65
N ARG A 472 4.43 3.61 22.51
CA ARG A 472 3.85 3.89 21.20
C ARG A 472 2.88 2.83 20.71
N LEU A 473 2.99 1.57 21.11
CA LEU A 473 2.10 0.48 20.66
C LEU A 473 0.92 0.27 21.62
N SER A 474 -0.29 0.23 21.09
CA SER A 474 -1.52 -0.06 21.85
C SER A 474 -1.58 -1.53 22.29
N SER A 475 -2.61 -1.86 23.07
CA SER A 475 -2.83 -3.26 23.46
C SER A 475 -3.18 -4.15 22.27
N GLU A 476 -3.90 -3.58 21.30
CA GLU A 476 -4.33 -4.18 20.05
C GLU A 476 -3.15 -4.38 19.10
N ASP A 477 -2.25 -3.40 19.01
CA ASP A 477 -1.03 -3.52 18.22
C ASP A 477 -0.15 -4.67 18.74
N ARG A 478 0.06 -4.72 20.07
CA ARG A 478 0.82 -5.79 20.71
C ARG A 478 0.18 -7.16 20.52
N LYS A 479 -1.16 -7.23 20.57
CA LYS A 479 -1.90 -8.45 20.28
C LYS A 479 -1.69 -8.89 18.82
N ALA A 480 -1.81 -7.99 17.86
CA ALA A 480 -1.54 -8.30 16.45
C ALA A 480 -0.10 -8.79 16.22
N ILE A 481 0.89 -8.21 16.91
CA ILE A 481 2.29 -8.68 16.87
C ILE A 481 2.40 -10.10 17.45
N GLN A 482 1.77 -10.37 18.60
CA GLN A 482 1.78 -11.68 19.24
C GLN A 482 1.13 -12.76 18.36
N ASP A 483 0.02 -12.41 17.72
CA ASP A 483 -0.74 -13.29 16.82
C ASP A 483 -0.07 -13.44 15.44
N LYS A 484 1.02 -12.70 15.18
CA LYS A 484 1.72 -12.61 13.88
C LYS A 484 0.81 -12.12 12.74
N ASP A 485 -0.24 -11.37 13.07
CA ASP A 485 -1.16 -10.78 12.11
C ASP A 485 -0.65 -9.42 11.63
N HIS A 486 0.28 -9.46 10.69
CA HIS A 486 0.89 -8.26 10.11
C HIS A 486 -0.10 -7.44 9.28
N THR A 487 -1.15 -8.05 8.73
CA THR A 487 -2.17 -7.31 7.98
C THR A 487 -3.00 -6.46 8.95
N ARG A 488 -3.45 -7.03 10.06
CA ARG A 488 -4.15 -6.28 11.11
C ARG A 488 -3.27 -5.19 11.70
N LEU A 489 -2.01 -5.48 11.99
CA LEU A 489 -1.07 -4.49 12.51
C LEU A 489 -0.89 -3.32 11.52
N ALA A 490 -0.77 -3.60 10.22
CA ALA A 490 -0.67 -2.58 9.19
C ALA A 490 -1.90 -1.67 9.15
N CYS A 491 -3.11 -2.24 9.28
CA CYS A 491 -4.35 -1.46 9.38
C CYS A 491 -4.40 -0.60 10.65
N LEU A 492 -4.05 -1.16 11.81
CA LEU A 492 -4.07 -0.43 13.09
C LEU A 492 -3.08 0.73 13.12
N LEU A 493 -1.91 0.58 12.49
CA LEU A 493 -0.86 1.59 12.45
C LEU A 493 -0.94 2.51 11.23
N GLY A 494 -1.79 2.24 10.24
CA GLY A 494 -1.91 3.06 9.03
C GLY A 494 -0.65 2.99 8.15
N THR A 495 -0.11 1.79 7.93
CA THR A 495 1.17 1.58 7.25
C THR A 495 1.11 0.40 6.28
N SER A 496 2.17 0.15 5.51
CA SER A 496 2.30 -1.03 4.65
C SER A 496 2.46 -2.32 5.46
N LYS A 497 2.11 -3.46 4.88
CA LYS A 497 2.35 -4.77 5.51
C LYS A 497 3.84 -5.07 5.67
N SER A 498 4.68 -4.63 4.74
CA SER A 498 6.14 -4.72 4.88
C SER A 498 6.66 -3.96 6.10
N LYS A 499 6.18 -2.73 6.32
CA LYS A 499 6.54 -1.94 7.51
C LYS A 499 6.01 -2.56 8.80
N ALA A 500 4.79 -3.07 8.79
CA ALA A 500 4.23 -3.79 9.94
C ALA A 500 5.06 -5.03 10.32
N LYS A 501 5.60 -5.76 9.32
CA LYS A 501 6.56 -6.86 9.57
C LYS A 501 7.86 -6.35 10.18
N GLU A 502 8.42 -5.24 9.67
CA GLU A 502 9.62 -4.61 10.23
C GLU A 502 9.41 -4.25 11.71
N ILE A 503 8.28 -3.60 12.03
CA ILE A 503 7.90 -3.23 13.41
C ILE A 503 7.79 -4.47 14.30
N ALA A 504 7.05 -5.49 13.87
CA ALA A 504 6.87 -6.72 14.63
C ALA A 504 8.20 -7.43 14.89
N GLN A 505 9.10 -7.47 13.90
CA GLN A 505 10.42 -8.05 14.02
C GLN A 505 11.30 -7.26 14.99
N THR A 506 11.31 -5.94 14.91
CA THR A 506 12.08 -5.09 15.85
C THR A 506 11.57 -5.22 17.28
N VAL A 507 10.25 -5.29 17.49
CA VAL A 507 9.65 -5.56 18.82
C VAL A 507 10.11 -6.92 19.36
N LYS A 508 10.11 -7.95 18.50
CA LYS A 508 10.59 -9.29 18.87
C LYS A 508 12.06 -9.27 19.28
N HIS A 509 12.95 -8.71 18.46
CA HIS A 509 14.39 -8.65 18.76
C HIS A 509 14.67 -7.86 20.04
N THR A 510 13.93 -6.75 20.25
CA THR A 510 14.05 -5.93 21.47
C THR A 510 13.69 -6.75 22.71
N LYS A 511 12.58 -7.50 22.67
CA LYS A 511 12.14 -8.35 23.78
C LYS A 511 13.14 -9.47 24.07
N GLU A 512 13.66 -10.12 23.03
CA GLU A 512 14.65 -11.19 23.16
C GLU A 512 15.95 -10.67 23.79
N ALA A 513 16.45 -9.52 23.34
CA ALA A 513 17.63 -8.86 23.92
C ALA A 513 17.39 -8.44 25.38
N GLN A 514 16.19 -7.95 25.73
CA GLN A 514 15.85 -7.63 27.12
C GLN A 514 15.87 -8.86 28.03
N CYS A 515 15.44 -10.03 27.53
CA CYS A 515 15.54 -11.29 28.27
C CYS A 515 16.98 -11.73 28.53
N GLN A 516 17.95 -11.28 27.72
CA GLN A 516 19.38 -11.54 27.95
C GLN A 516 20.02 -10.55 28.93
N ALA A 517 19.37 -9.43 29.23
CA ALA A 517 19.91 -8.45 30.15
C ALA A 517 19.99 -9.02 31.59
N PRO A 518 21.14 -8.90 32.28
CA PRO A 518 21.25 -9.35 33.66
C PRO A 518 20.27 -8.61 34.56
N ALA A 519 19.57 -9.34 35.44
CA ALA A 519 18.83 -8.71 36.53
C ALA A 519 19.80 -7.89 37.38
N LEU A 520 19.57 -6.58 37.49
CA LEU A 520 20.30 -5.73 38.43
C LEU A 520 20.01 -6.26 39.84
N LYS A 521 20.92 -7.05 40.41
CA LYS A 521 20.93 -7.28 41.85
C LYS A 521 21.18 -5.93 42.49
N PHE A 522 20.14 -5.31 43.04
CA PHE A 522 20.29 -4.27 44.04
C PHE A 522 21.06 -4.90 45.22
N SER A 523 22.36 -4.65 45.32
CA SER A 523 23.09 -4.88 46.55
C SER A 523 22.52 -3.90 47.57
N ARG A 524 21.57 -4.36 48.40
CA ARG A 524 21.31 -3.72 49.68
C ARG A 524 22.61 -3.79 50.45
N SER A 525 23.19 -2.62 50.70
CA SER A 525 24.29 -2.41 51.62
C SER A 525 23.85 -2.93 53.00
N SER A 526 24.21 -4.16 53.30
CA SER A 526 24.13 -4.74 54.65
C SER A 526 25.55 -5.03 55.11
N SER A 527 26.36 -3.97 55.25
CA SER A 527 27.61 -4.03 56.01
C SER A 527 27.48 -3.09 57.19
N LEU A 528 26.58 -3.44 58.12
CA LEU A 528 26.65 -2.99 59.49
C LEU A 528 26.20 -4.13 60.39
N ALA A 529 27.10 -4.42 61.34
CA ALA A 529 26.97 -5.24 62.53
C ALA A 529 27.21 -6.76 62.40
N LEU A 530 27.95 -7.23 63.43
CA LEU A 530 28.36 -8.58 63.84
C LEU A 530 29.78 -8.95 63.35
N THR A 531 30.81 -9.12 64.18
CA THR A 531 31.02 -9.15 65.65
C THR A 531 32.54 -9.27 65.86
N GLY A 532 33.07 -8.75 66.97
CA GLY A 532 34.40 -9.12 67.47
C GLY A 532 35.21 -7.95 67.97
#